data_AF-A0A5N3ZYA6-F1
#
_entry.id   AF-A0A5N3ZYA6-F1
#
_cell.length_a   1.000
_cell.length_b   1.000
_cell.length_c   1.000
_cell.angle_alpha   90.00
_cell.angle_beta   90.00
_cell.angle_gamma   90.00
#
_symmetry.space_group_name_H-M   'P 1'
#
loop_
_entity.id
_entity.type
_entity.pdbx_description
1 polymer ?
#
loop_
_entity_poly.entity_id
_entity_poly.type
_entity_poly.pdbx_seq_one_letter_code
_entity_poly.pdbx_strand_id
1 'polypeptide(L)'
;MLNETNHSITKDMLKDFCRSNFVSITAANATTGSFPSVDINHFFSQIGHSCSDMVMRCFWKSEEIDCKKWMNPTITQEGLCCTFNLMPSSYILRYR
;
A
#
# COMPACT_ATOMS: atom_id res chain seq x y z
N MET A 1 9.63 14.65 2.00
CA MET A 1 11.08 14.36 2.05
C MET A 1 11.27 13.34 3.16
N LEU A 2 11.70 12.12 2.84
CA LEU A 2 11.87 11.06 3.85
C LEU A 2 13.25 11.19 4.52
N ASN A 3 13.30 10.91 5.82
CA ASN A 3 14.53 10.73 6.58
C ASN A 3 15.26 9.47 6.07
N GLU A 4 16.59 9.52 5.93
CA GLU A 4 17.40 8.46 5.28
C GLU A 4 17.24 7.08 5.94
N THR A 5 16.92 7.06 7.24
CA THR A 5 16.64 5.84 8.02
C THR A 5 15.41 5.08 7.54
N ASN A 6 14.32 5.78 7.18
CA ASN A 6 13.08 5.14 6.72
C ASN A 6 13.28 4.50 5.34
N HIS A 7 14.10 5.12 4.49
CA HIS A 7 14.43 4.59 3.18
C HIS A 7 15.25 3.28 3.25
N SER A 8 16.15 3.16 4.22
CA SER A 8 16.90 1.92 4.46
C SER A 8 15.98 0.77 4.86
N ILE A 9 15.04 1.02 5.77
CA ILE A 9 14.11 0.01 6.30
C ILE A 9 13.17 -0.50 5.19
N THR A 10 12.56 0.39 4.40
CA THR A 10 11.69 0.00 3.28
C THR A 10 12.42 -0.86 2.25
N LYS A 11 13.68 -0.52 1.95
CA LYS A 11 14.51 -1.27 0.98
C LYS A 11 14.83 -2.67 1.46
N ASP A 12 15.10 -2.85 2.75
CA ASP A 12 15.40 -4.17 3.31
C ASP A 12 14.14 -5.05 3.39
N MET A 13 13.01 -4.48 3.80
CA MET A 13 11.72 -5.18 3.74
C MET A 13 11.34 -5.63 2.33
N LEU A 14 11.57 -4.77 1.33
CA LEU A 14 11.30 -5.12 -0.07
C LEU A 14 12.17 -6.29 -0.53
N LYS A 15 13.45 -6.33 -0.15
CA LYS A 15 14.33 -7.47 -0.47
C LYS A 15 13.84 -8.75 0.17
N ASP A 16 13.38 -8.71 1.41
CA ASP A 16 12.85 -9.88 2.10
C ASP A 16 11.57 -10.41 1.42
N PHE A 17 10.66 -9.50 1.04
CA PHE A 17 9.45 -9.84 0.29
C PHE A 17 9.77 -10.49 -1.07
N CYS A 18 10.66 -9.88 -1.85
CA CYS A 18 11.02 -10.39 -3.18
C CYS A 18 11.84 -11.69 -3.14
N ARG A 19 12.53 -12.01 -2.04
CA ARG A 19 13.39 -13.18 -1.97
C ARG A 19 12.63 -14.50 -1.89
N SER A 20 11.33 -14.53 -1.54
CA SER A 20 10.41 -15.70 -1.52
C SER A 20 10.93 -17.02 -0.91
N ASN A 21 12.14 -17.06 -0.35
CA ASN A 21 12.58 -18.07 0.58
C ASN A 21 12.08 -17.60 1.95
N PHE A 22 10.89 -18.05 2.32
CA PHE A 22 10.48 -18.09 3.72
C PHE A 22 11.54 -18.95 4.43
N VAL A 23 12.62 -18.32 4.89
CA VAL A 23 13.55 -18.95 5.81
C VAL A 23 12.67 -19.28 6.99
N SER A 24 12.37 -20.57 7.16
CA SER A 24 11.84 -21.08 8.41
C SER A 24 12.76 -20.50 9.46
N ILE A 25 12.24 -19.57 10.27
CA ILE A 25 12.97 -19.00 11.40
C ILE A 25 13.09 -20.16 12.39
N THR A 26 13.96 -21.12 12.10
CA THR A 26 14.54 -21.98 13.12
C THR A 26 15.30 -21.01 13.99
N ALA A 27 14.75 -20.79 15.17
CA ALA A 27 15.27 -19.99 16.26
C ALA A 27 16.77 -20.26 16.49
N ALA A 28 17.62 -19.60 15.71
CA ALA A 28 19.04 -19.50 15.97
C ALA A 28 19.26 -18.06 16.42
N ASN A 29 19.08 -17.89 17.72
CA ASN A 29 19.38 -16.70 18.51
C ASN A 29 18.35 -15.58 18.35
N ALA A 30 17.21 -15.76 19.01
CA ALA A 30 16.35 -14.65 19.42
C ALA A 30 17.12 -13.76 20.41
N THR A 31 18.02 -12.92 19.90
CA THR A 31 18.15 -11.60 20.50
C THR A 31 16.78 -10.97 20.32
N THR A 32 16.21 -10.44 21.40
CA THR A 32 15.04 -9.59 21.40
C THR A 32 15.37 -8.32 20.62
N GLY A 33 15.55 -8.46 19.31
CA GLY A 33 15.74 -7.38 18.37
C GLY A 33 14.42 -6.66 18.31
N SER A 34 14.40 -5.47 18.91
CA SER A 34 13.37 -4.47 18.66
C SER A 34 13.27 -4.28 17.15
N PHE A 35 12.35 -4.99 16.51
CA PHE A 35 11.91 -4.64 15.17
C PHE A 35 11.46 -3.18 15.27
N PRO A 36 12.07 -2.26 14.51
CA PRO A 36 11.59 -0.88 14.44
C PRO A 36 10.08 -0.94 14.22
N SER A 37 9.31 -0.08 14.89
CA SER A 37 7.87 -0.01 14.64
C SER A 37 7.65 0.37 13.18
N VAL A 38 7.41 -0.62 12.33
CA VAL A 38 7.21 -0.43 10.90
C VAL A 38 5.75 -0.06 10.67
N ASP A 39 5.52 1.07 10.03
CA ASP A 39 4.22 1.40 9.48
C ASP A 39 4.01 0.63 8.17
N ILE A 40 3.25 -0.46 8.25
CA ILE A 40 2.94 -1.31 7.11
C ILE A 40 2.12 -0.58 6.04
N ASN A 41 1.31 0.41 6.46
CA ASN A 41 0.53 1.22 5.52
C ASN A 41 1.47 2.10 4.71
N HIS A 42 2.48 2.69 5.39
CA HIS A 42 3.52 3.45 4.72
C HIS A 42 4.29 2.56 3.74
N PHE A 43 4.69 1.34 4.13
CA PHE A 43 5.37 0.40 3.24
C PHE A 43 4.56 0.14 1.95
N PHE A 44 3.30 -0.27 2.06
CA PHE A 44 2.45 -0.54 0.88
C PHE A 44 2.23 0.70 0.02
N SER A 45 2.14 1.89 0.62
CA SER A 45 2.01 3.15 -0.14
C SER A 45 3.24 3.46 -1.00
N GLN A 46 4.42 2.96 -0.63
CA GLN A 46 5.68 3.21 -1.36
C GLN A 46 5.93 2.16 -2.44
N ILE A 47 5.60 0.90 -2.19
CA ILE A 47 5.94 -0.21 -3.09
C ILE A 47 4.79 -0.60 -4.03
N GLY A 48 3.55 -0.25 -3.67
CA GLY A 48 2.36 -0.57 -4.46
C GLY A 48 2.34 0.18 -5.79
N HIS A 49 1.71 -0.43 -6.79
CA HIS A 49 1.49 0.26 -8.06
C HIS A 49 0.50 1.42 -7.88
N SER A 50 0.82 2.58 -8.47
CA SER A 50 -0.12 3.70 -8.51
C SER A 50 -1.34 3.35 -9.35
N CYS A 51 -2.54 3.66 -8.84
CA CYS A 51 -3.80 3.50 -9.57
C CYS A 51 -3.81 4.21 -10.93
N SER A 52 -3.15 5.37 -11.01
CA SER A 52 -3.06 6.17 -12.22
C SER A 52 -2.18 5.57 -13.30
N ASP A 53 -1.21 4.74 -12.89
CA ASP A 53 -0.20 4.21 -13.79
C ASP A 53 -0.64 2.85 -14.33
N MET A 54 -1.51 2.14 -13.60
CA MET A 54 -2.14 0.90 -14.07
C MET A 54 -3.32 1.16 -15.01
N VAL A 55 -4.16 2.17 -14.72
CA VAL A 55 -5.39 2.42 -15.48
C VAL A 55 -5.21 3.61 -16.42
N MET A 56 -4.87 3.30 -17.67
CA MET A 56 -4.54 4.30 -18.69
C MET A 56 -5.76 5.08 -19.22
N ARG A 57 -6.95 4.47 -19.25
CA ARG A 57 -8.20 5.08 -19.73
C ARG A 57 -9.38 4.58 -18.92
N CYS A 58 -10.33 5.46 -18.62
CA CYS A 58 -11.53 5.14 -17.86
C CYS A 58 -12.77 5.59 -18.62
N PHE A 59 -13.73 4.69 -18.78
CA PHE A 59 -15.01 4.99 -19.41
C PHE A 59 -16.12 4.69 -18.41
N TRP A 60 -16.97 5.69 -18.17
CA TRP A 60 -18.15 5.55 -17.32
C TRP A 60 -19.36 6.09 -18.06
N LYS A 61 -20.40 5.27 -18.20
CA LYS A 61 -21.60 5.60 -18.99
C LYS A 61 -21.27 6.08 -20.42
N SER A 62 -20.30 5.42 -21.06
CA SER A 62 -19.80 5.75 -22.40
C SER A 62 -19.08 7.09 -22.52
N GLU A 63 -18.82 7.79 -21.42
CA GLU A 63 -18.01 9.00 -21.40
C GLU A 63 -16.60 8.70 -20.87
N GLU A 64 -15.58 9.26 -21.50
CA GLU A 64 -14.21 9.20 -20.99
C GLU A 64 -14.07 10.10 -19.77
N ILE A 65 -13.56 9.55 -18.67
CA ILE A 65 -13.38 10.24 -17.40
C ILE A 65 -11.92 10.18 -16.96
N ASP A 66 -11.51 11.12 -16.12
CA ASP A 66 -10.17 11.14 -15.55
C ASP A 66 -10.00 10.05 -14.48
N CYS A 67 -9.27 8.98 -14.80
CA CYS A 67 -8.97 7.89 -13.88
C CYS A 67 -8.35 8.36 -12.55
N LYS A 68 -7.49 9.40 -12.59
CA LYS A 68 -6.81 9.91 -11.39
C LYS A 68 -7.77 10.54 -10.40
N LYS A 69 -8.88 11.10 -10.91
CA LYS A 69 -9.90 11.75 -10.10
C LYS A 69 -10.91 10.76 -9.50
N TRP A 70 -11.21 9.68 -10.22
CA TRP A 70 -12.30 8.77 -9.88
C TRP A 70 -11.86 7.47 -9.19
N MET A 71 -10.57 7.14 -9.24
CA MET A 71 -9.98 6.03 -8.50
C MET A 71 -9.43 6.50 -7.15
N ASN A 72 -9.84 5.84 -6.08
CA ASN A 72 -9.39 6.13 -4.72
C ASN A 72 -8.43 5.01 -4.25
N PRO A 73 -7.16 5.31 -3.93
CA PRO A 73 -6.27 4.32 -3.35
C PRO A 73 -6.71 3.96 -1.93
N THR A 74 -6.62 2.69 -1.57
CA THR A 74 -6.97 2.16 -0.25
C THR A 74 -6.07 0.98 0.08
N ILE A 75 -5.66 0.89 1.34
CA ILE A 75 -4.81 -0.21 1.81
C ILE A 75 -5.72 -1.31 2.39
N THR A 76 -5.54 -2.52 1.89
CA THR A 76 -6.26 -3.73 2.32
C THR A 76 -5.27 -4.80 2.77
N GLN A 77 -5.76 -6.00 3.11
CA GLN A 77 -4.89 -7.12 3.46
C GLN A 77 -4.05 -7.61 2.27
N GLU A 78 -4.50 -7.31 1.06
CA GLU A 78 -3.83 -7.61 -0.21
C GLU A 78 -2.82 -6.53 -0.63
N GLY A 79 -2.73 -5.42 0.12
CA GLY A 79 -1.83 -4.30 -0.17
C GLY A 79 -2.56 -3.06 -0.69
N LEU A 80 -1.92 -2.30 -1.57
CA LEU A 80 -2.49 -1.07 -2.14
C LEU A 80 -3.46 -1.41 -3.28
N CYS A 81 -4.75 -1.10 -3.08
CA CYS A 81 -5.84 -1.34 -4.00
C CYS A 81 -6.52 -0.02 -4.43
N CYS A 82 -7.32 -0.08 -5.50
CA CYS A 82 -7.97 1.10 -6.10
C CYS A 82 -9.49 0.88 -6.17
N THR A 83 -10.27 1.82 -5.60
CA THR A 83 -11.73 1.77 -5.60
C THR A 83 -12.32 2.87 -6.47
N PHE A 84 -13.09 2.50 -7.48
CA PHE A 84 -13.82 3.43 -8.32
C PHE A 84 -15.07 3.96 -7.60
N ASN A 85 -15.32 5.27 -7.70
CA ASN A 85 -16.54 5.92 -7.21
C ASN A 85 -16.83 5.65 -5.73
N LEU A 86 -15.79 5.72 -4.90
CA LEU A 86 -15.91 5.55 -3.46
C LEU A 86 -16.70 6.72 -2.85
N MET A 87 -17.75 6.40 -2.10
CA MET A 87 -18.53 7.39 -1.36
C MET A 87 -17.74 7.90 -0.16
N PRO A 88 -17.61 9.23 0.04
CA PRO A 88 -16.85 9.75 1.17
C PRO A 88 -17.48 9.37 2.51
N SER A 89 -16.65 9.01 3.49
CA SER A 89 -17.10 8.55 4.81
C SER A 89 -18.00 9.55 5.54
N SER A 90 -17.84 10.86 5.25
CA SER A 90 -18.69 11.92 5.78
C SER A 90 -20.18 11.77 5.42
N TYR A 91 -20.48 11.15 4.28
CA TYR A 91 -21.88 10.88 3.89
C TYR A 91 -22.42 9.59 4.51
N ILE A 92 -21.55 8.61 4.78
CA ILE A 92 -21.94 7.30 5.34
C ILE A 92 -22.22 7.42 6.84
N LEU A 93 -21.41 8.20 7.58
CA LEU A 93 -21.50 8.30 9.04
C LEU A 93 -22.60 9.24 9.54
N ARG A 94 -23.35 9.90 8.64
CA ARG A 94 -24.38 10.89 9.00
C ARG A 94 -25.70 10.28 9.51
N TYR A 95 -25.82 8.95 9.53
CA TYR A 95 -27.02 8.20 9.93
C TYR A 95 -26.84 7.40 11.24
N ARG A 96 -25.88 7.77 12.09
CA ARG A 96 -25.77 7.25 13.45
C ARG A 96 -25.91 8.35 14.49
#